data_AF-A0A1B2J5D3-F1
#
_entry.id   AF-A0A1B2J5D3-F1
#
_cell.length_a   1.000
_cell.length_b   1.000
_cell.length_c   1.000
_cell.angle_alpha   90.00
_cell.angle_beta   90.00
_cell.angle_gamma   90.00
#
_symmetry.space_group_name_H-M   'P 1'
#
loop_
_entity.id
_entity.type
_entity.pdbx_description
1 polymer ?
#
loop_
_entity_poly.entity_id
_entity_poly.type
_entity_poly.pdbx_seq_one_letter_code
_entity_poly.pdbx_strand_id
1 'polypeptide(L)'
;MAKDEPITSAEQQQAFDIYRKAMTFNILSRYDPQVNQLLYLSSHCVVYEFIDNDWSKLDYQGTICLYSRKEYEKQSNIQQHSLDTKTIISNNLFQFGIIIFNRNKPENFSIGIIPNKFIANQSDKKLIVEQQNELIIVKDLVGTVYGLWVFDSKDREMIYKMLDYCINQ
;
A
#
# COMPACT_ATOMS: atom_id res chain seq x y z
N MET A 1 -26.57 -33.53 -24.33
CA MET A 1 -25.11 -33.41 -24.13
C MET A 1 -24.75 -31.95 -24.35
N ALA A 2 -24.48 -31.20 -23.28
CA ALA A 2 -23.93 -29.87 -23.42
C ALA A 2 -22.52 -30.00 -24.01
N LYS A 3 -22.24 -29.28 -25.09
CA LYS A 3 -20.88 -29.19 -25.62
C LYS A 3 -20.11 -28.27 -24.68
N ASP A 4 -19.10 -28.80 -24.00
CA ASP A 4 -18.12 -27.97 -23.30
C ASP A 4 -17.34 -27.19 -24.37
N GLU A 5 -17.68 -25.92 -24.54
CA GLU A 5 -16.89 -25.01 -25.36
C GLU A 5 -15.53 -24.79 -24.68
N PRO A 6 -14.42 -24.87 -25.42
CA PRO A 6 -13.09 -24.67 -24.84
C PRO A 6 -12.95 -23.23 -24.35
N ILE A 7 -12.63 -23.08 -23.06
CA ILE A 7 -12.36 -21.81 -22.40
C ILE A 7 -11.26 -21.08 -23.19
N THR A 8 -11.52 -19.84 -23.59
CA THR A 8 -10.58 -19.03 -24.36
C THR A 8 -9.37 -18.61 -23.49
N SER A 9 -8.23 -18.32 -24.14
CA SER A 9 -7.02 -17.83 -23.44
C SER A 9 -7.28 -16.57 -22.60
N ALA A 10 -8.17 -15.68 -23.07
CA ALA A 10 -8.56 -14.48 -22.33
C ALA A 10 -9.35 -14.81 -21.04
N GLU A 11 -10.29 -15.76 -21.11
CA GLU A 11 -11.05 -16.20 -19.94
C GLU A 11 -10.16 -16.92 -18.91
N GLN A 12 -9.17 -17.69 -19.37
CA GLN A 12 -8.18 -18.32 -18.49
C GLN A 12 -7.33 -17.27 -17.75
N GLN A 13 -6.86 -16.24 -18.46
CA GLN A 13 -6.10 -15.15 -17.85
C GLN A 13 -6.94 -14.39 -16.82
N GLN A 14 -8.20 -14.08 -17.15
CA GLN A 14 -9.10 -13.40 -16.22
C GLN A 14 -9.39 -14.25 -14.97
N ALA A 15 -9.64 -15.55 -15.13
CA ALA A 15 -9.85 -16.47 -14.02
C ALA A 15 -8.60 -16.55 -13.12
N PHE A 16 -7.41 -16.59 -13.71
CA PHE A 16 -6.15 -16.56 -12.98
C PHE A 16 -5.97 -15.28 -12.18
N ASP A 17 -6.29 -14.12 -12.76
CA ASP A 17 -6.19 -12.83 -12.07
C ASP A 17 -7.18 -12.71 -10.90
N ILE A 18 -8.41 -13.23 -11.07
CA ILE A 18 -9.40 -13.31 -9.99
C ILE A 18 -8.87 -14.19 -8.85
N TYR A 19 -8.36 -15.38 -9.18
CA TYR A 19 -7.81 -16.31 -8.19
C TYR A 19 -6.62 -15.69 -7.44
N ARG A 20 -5.69 -15.07 -8.17
CA ARG A 20 -4.52 -14.40 -7.59
C ARG A 20 -4.94 -13.30 -6.61
N LYS A 21 -5.91 -12.46 -6.98
CA LYS A 21 -6.44 -11.40 -6.10
C LYS A 21 -7.11 -11.97 -4.86
N ALA A 22 -7.96 -12.99 -5.01
CA ALA A 22 -8.65 -13.63 -3.89
C ALA A 22 -7.67 -14.29 -2.91
N MET A 23 -6.67 -15.02 -3.42
CA MET A 23 -5.63 -15.64 -2.59
C MET A 23 -4.80 -14.58 -1.87
N THR A 24 -4.40 -13.52 -2.58
CA THR A 24 -3.63 -12.41 -1.99
C THR A 24 -4.40 -11.73 -0.88
N PHE A 25 -5.70 -11.48 -1.09
CA PHE A 25 -6.58 -10.91 -0.06
C PHE A 25 -6.68 -11.81 1.18
N ASN A 26 -6.80 -13.12 1.00
CA ASN A 26 -6.87 -14.08 2.10
C ASN A 26 -5.56 -14.16 2.91
N ILE A 27 -4.41 -13.92 2.28
CA ILE A 27 -3.13 -13.82 2.97
C ILE A 27 -3.05 -12.48 3.71
N LEU A 28 -3.38 -11.40 3.02
CA LEU A 28 -3.39 -10.04 3.56
C LEU A 28 -4.25 -9.94 4.83
N SER A 29 -5.44 -10.53 4.84
CA SER A 29 -6.34 -10.50 6.00
C SER A 29 -5.81 -11.23 7.24
N ARG A 30 -4.80 -12.09 7.10
CA ARG A 30 -4.10 -12.73 8.23
C ARG A 30 -3.08 -11.80 8.86
N TYR A 31 -2.46 -10.91 8.06
CA TYR A 31 -1.49 -9.93 8.55
C TYR A 31 -2.15 -8.63 9.01
N ASP A 32 -3.20 -8.18 8.30
CA ASP A 32 -4.01 -7.02 8.67
C ASP A 32 -5.51 -7.38 8.67
N PRO A 33 -6.08 -7.74 9.83
CA PRO A 33 -7.50 -8.09 9.97
C PRO A 33 -8.47 -6.95 9.58
N GLN A 34 -7.95 -5.73 9.45
CA GLN A 34 -8.73 -4.57 9.07
C GLN A 34 -8.84 -4.39 7.57
N VAL A 35 -8.19 -5.20 6.74
CA VAL A 35 -8.36 -5.13 5.29
C VAL A 35 -9.84 -5.16 4.90
N ASN A 36 -10.23 -4.25 4.02
CA ASN A 36 -11.56 -4.16 3.45
C ASN A 36 -11.55 -4.53 1.96
N GLN A 37 -10.63 -3.95 1.19
CA GLN A 37 -10.53 -4.20 -0.25
C GLN A 37 -9.07 -4.11 -0.73
N LEU A 38 -8.68 -5.05 -1.60
CA LEU A 38 -7.43 -4.94 -2.36
C LEU A 38 -7.62 -3.95 -3.51
N LEU A 39 -6.89 -2.84 -3.48
CA LEU A 39 -7.00 -1.76 -4.48
C LEU A 39 -6.08 -2.02 -5.67
N TYR A 40 -4.83 -2.42 -5.39
CA TYR A 40 -3.85 -2.71 -6.43
C TYR A 40 -2.83 -3.76 -5.98
N LEU A 41 -2.20 -4.41 -6.96
CA LEU A 41 -1.26 -5.50 -6.79
C LEU A 41 -0.22 -5.42 -7.91
N SER A 42 1.06 -5.42 -7.56
CA SER A 42 2.15 -5.64 -8.52
C SER A 42 3.01 -6.83 -8.13
N SER A 43 3.57 -7.49 -9.13
CA SER A 43 4.30 -8.75 -8.96
C SER A 43 5.59 -8.60 -8.15
N HIS A 44 6.30 -7.47 -8.31
CA HIS A 44 7.62 -7.27 -7.71
C HIS A 44 7.91 -5.81 -7.37
N CYS A 45 8.31 -5.60 -6.12
CA CYS A 45 8.81 -4.36 -5.57
C CYS A 45 10.04 -4.64 -4.72
N VAL A 46 11.00 -3.71 -4.72
CA VAL A 46 12.17 -3.69 -3.83
C VAL A 46 12.11 -2.40 -3.02
N VAL A 47 12.35 -2.51 -1.71
CA VAL A 47 12.31 -1.36 -0.80
C VAL A 47 13.72 -0.83 -0.53
N TYR A 48 13.84 0.49 -0.58
CA TYR A 48 15.01 1.25 -0.19
C TYR A 48 14.63 2.21 0.94
N GLU A 49 15.60 2.60 1.75
CA GLU A 49 15.48 3.65 2.75
C GLU A 49 16.50 4.75 2.45
N PHE A 50 16.10 6.01 2.60
CA PHE A 50 17.00 7.14 2.43
C PHE A 50 17.66 7.49 3.77
N ILE A 51 18.95 7.23 3.88
CA ILE A 51 19.76 7.42 5.08
C ILE A 51 21.04 8.15 4.68
N ASP A 52 21.48 9.15 5.46
CA ASP A 52 22.74 9.87 5.24
C ASP A 52 22.91 10.42 3.81
N ASN A 53 21.82 10.93 3.22
CA ASN A 53 21.74 11.43 1.84
C ASN A 53 21.97 10.38 0.74
N ASP A 54 21.84 9.09 1.04
CA ASP A 54 21.96 8.01 0.05
C ASP A 54 20.86 6.96 0.21
N TRP A 55 20.64 6.19 -0.85
CA TRP A 55 19.65 5.11 -0.88
C TRP A 55 20.27 3.79 -0.44
N SER A 56 19.85 3.29 0.71
CA SER A 56 20.21 1.97 1.22
C SER A 56 19.14 0.95 0.87
N LYS A 57 19.50 -0.11 0.13
CA LYS A 57 18.58 -1.22 -0.17
C LYS A 57 18.24 -1.99 1.11
N LEU A 58 16.96 -2.15 1.41
CA LEU A 58 16.49 -2.99 2.50
C LEU A 58 16.28 -4.44 2.04
N ASP A 59 16.18 -5.36 3.00
CA ASP A 59 15.95 -6.79 2.74
C ASP A 59 14.47 -7.15 2.55
N TYR A 60 13.72 -6.22 1.96
CA TYR A 60 12.30 -6.39 1.62
C TYR A 60 12.15 -6.36 0.10
N GLN A 61 11.82 -7.51 -0.47
CA GLN A 61 11.51 -7.62 -1.88
C GLN A 61 10.44 -8.67 -2.13
N GLY A 62 9.50 -8.36 -3.01
CA GLY A 62 8.41 -9.28 -3.32
C GLY A 62 7.17 -8.58 -3.83
N THR A 63 6.02 -9.17 -3.58
CA THR A 63 4.76 -8.69 -4.15
C THR A 63 4.22 -7.51 -3.33
N ILE A 64 3.98 -6.38 -3.98
CA ILE A 64 3.41 -5.18 -3.35
C ILE A 64 1.90 -5.15 -3.52
N CYS A 65 1.19 -4.82 -2.44
CA CYS A 65 -0.26 -4.64 -2.42
C CYS A 65 -0.60 -3.27 -1.83
N LEU A 66 -1.50 -2.55 -2.47
CA LEU A 66 -2.17 -1.37 -1.92
C LEU A 66 -3.61 -1.77 -1.61
N TYR A 67 -4.09 -1.43 -0.42
CA TYR A 67 -5.40 -1.87 0.06
C TYR A 67 -6.08 -0.82 0.94
N SER A 68 -7.41 -0.84 0.98
CA SER A 68 -8.20 -0.07 1.93
C SER A 68 -8.47 -0.89 3.19
N ARG A 69 -8.62 -0.20 4.31
CA ARG A 69 -8.94 -0.75 5.62
C ARG A 69 -10.38 -0.39 5.98
N LYS A 70 -10.99 -1.17 6.86
CA LYS A 70 -12.36 -0.94 7.34
C LYS A 70 -12.42 0.43 8.03
N GLU A 71 -13.41 1.23 7.66
CA GLU A 71 -13.69 2.48 8.36
C GLU A 71 -14.05 2.16 9.81
N TYR A 72 -13.29 2.71 10.75
CA TYR A 72 -13.70 2.66 12.14
C TYR A 72 -14.84 3.67 12.35
N GLU A 73 -15.99 3.22 12.84
CA GLU A 73 -17.12 4.09 13.24
C GLU A 73 -16.74 5.17 14.28
N LYS A 74 -15.57 5.03 14.93
CA LYS A 74 -14.94 6.09 15.73
C LYS A 74 -14.57 7.36 14.91
N GLN A 75 -14.63 7.29 13.58
CA GLN A 75 -14.42 8.42 12.67
C GLN A 75 -15.51 9.50 12.75
N SER A 76 -16.67 9.20 13.34
CA SER A 76 -17.69 10.22 13.63
C SER A 76 -17.16 11.37 14.52
N ASN A 77 -16.15 11.11 15.36
CA ASN A 77 -15.45 12.15 16.14
C ASN A 77 -14.17 12.70 15.45
N ILE A 78 -13.65 12.02 14.43
CA ILE A 78 -12.43 12.40 13.68
C ILE A 78 -12.76 13.40 12.56
N GLN A 79 -13.98 13.34 12.01
CA GLN A 79 -14.42 14.23 10.94
C GLN A 79 -14.44 15.73 11.34
N GLN A 80 -14.36 16.05 12.64
CA GLN A 80 -14.37 17.43 13.11
C GLN A 80 -12.99 17.99 13.44
N HIS A 81 -12.01 17.18 13.87
CA HIS A 81 -10.71 17.69 14.34
C HIS A 81 -9.53 16.88 13.79
N SER A 82 -8.54 17.59 13.25
CA SER A 82 -7.25 17.03 12.82
C SER A 82 -6.52 16.38 13.99
N LEU A 83 -6.02 15.15 13.81
CA LEU A 83 -5.40 14.34 14.86
C LEU A 83 -3.88 14.47 14.86
N ASP A 84 -3.25 14.41 16.04
CA ASP A 84 -1.80 14.31 16.11
C ASP A 84 -1.30 12.93 15.61
N THR A 85 -0.08 12.90 15.08
CA THR A 85 0.48 11.66 14.50
C THR A 85 0.69 10.56 15.53
N LYS A 86 0.94 10.89 16.80
CA LYS A 86 1.10 9.87 17.84
C LYS A 86 -0.22 9.15 18.07
N THR A 87 -1.33 9.88 18.15
CA THR A 87 -2.67 9.30 18.29
C THR A 87 -3.05 8.43 17.09
N ILE A 88 -2.71 8.84 15.88
CA ILE A 88 -2.97 8.04 14.66
C ILE A 88 -2.21 6.70 14.72
N ILE A 89 -0.91 6.75 15.03
CA ILE A 89 -0.05 5.57 15.08
C ILE A 89 -0.47 4.65 16.24
N SER A 90 -0.64 5.20 17.45
CA SER A 90 -0.95 4.41 18.65
C SER A 90 -2.29 3.69 18.58
N ASN A 91 -3.27 4.29 17.90
CA ASN A 91 -4.61 3.73 17.75
C ASN A 91 -4.81 3.04 16.38
N ASN A 92 -3.77 2.92 15.56
CA ASN A 92 -3.80 2.27 14.25
C ASN A 92 -4.91 2.84 13.31
N LEU A 93 -5.06 4.16 13.26
CA LEU A 93 -6.17 4.85 12.58
C LEU A 93 -5.99 5.01 11.05
N PHE A 94 -5.14 4.18 10.44
CA PHE A 94 -4.88 4.22 9.01
C PHE A 94 -6.08 3.73 8.20
N GLN A 95 -6.42 4.46 7.13
CA GLN A 95 -7.52 4.13 6.20
C GLN A 95 -7.05 3.24 5.05
N PHE A 96 -5.76 3.31 4.72
CA PHE A 96 -5.15 2.50 3.67
C PHE A 96 -3.85 1.89 4.18
N GLY A 97 -3.34 0.91 3.45
CA GLY A 97 -2.04 0.32 3.74
C GLY A 97 -1.34 -0.12 2.46
N ILE A 98 -0.01 -0.05 2.50
CA ILE A 98 0.85 -0.82 1.58
C ILE A 98 1.43 -1.97 2.37
N ILE A 99 1.50 -3.15 1.76
CA ILE A 99 2.33 -4.26 2.24
C ILE A 99 3.18 -4.80 1.09
N ILE A 100 4.43 -5.17 1.39
CA ILE A 100 5.26 -6.00 0.52
C ILE A 100 5.42 -7.35 1.19
N PHE A 101 4.89 -8.39 0.54
CA PHE A 101 5.09 -9.78 0.95
C PHE A 101 6.51 -10.20 0.61
N ASN A 102 7.36 -10.26 1.62
CA ASN A 102 8.78 -10.49 1.45
C ASN A 102 9.05 -11.93 1.02
N ARG A 103 9.97 -12.10 0.06
CA ARG A 103 10.39 -13.41 -0.45
C ARG A 103 11.68 -13.90 0.22
N ASN A 104 12.44 -13.01 0.86
CA ASN A 104 13.71 -13.34 1.47
C ASN A 104 13.55 -13.83 2.91
N LYS A 105 12.61 -13.23 3.66
CA LYS A 105 12.36 -13.49 5.08
C LYS A 105 10.86 -13.51 5.39
N PRO A 106 10.43 -14.10 6.52
CA PRO A 106 9.03 -14.09 6.95
C PRO A 106 8.49 -12.68 7.28
N GLU A 107 9.40 -11.75 7.57
CA GLU A 107 9.07 -10.36 7.90
C GLU A 107 8.66 -9.59 6.65
N ASN A 108 7.43 -9.10 6.64
CA ASN A 108 6.89 -8.25 5.58
C ASN A 108 7.18 -6.78 5.89
N PHE A 109 7.20 -5.96 4.85
CA PHE A 109 7.24 -4.50 4.99
C PHE A 109 5.83 -3.94 4.87
N SER A 110 5.49 -2.94 5.69
CA SER A 110 4.21 -2.25 5.57
C SER A 110 4.30 -0.77 5.93
N ILE A 111 3.44 0.04 5.29
CA ILE A 111 3.23 1.45 5.61
C ILE A 111 1.73 1.67 5.79
N GLY A 112 1.35 2.24 6.93
CA GLY A 112 -0.01 2.72 7.17
C GLY A 112 -0.22 4.10 6.54
N ILE A 113 -1.35 4.29 5.86
CA ILE A 113 -1.68 5.52 5.12
C ILE A 113 -2.98 6.11 5.65
N ILE A 114 -2.97 7.42 5.84
CA ILE A 114 -4.14 8.23 6.20
C ILE A 114 -4.12 9.53 5.38
N PRO A 115 -5.26 10.01 4.86
CA PRO A 115 -5.29 11.28 4.16
C PRO A 115 -4.77 12.44 5.00
N ASN A 116 -3.93 13.30 4.43
CA ASN A 116 -3.26 14.40 5.11
C ASN A 116 -4.23 15.39 5.77
N LYS A 117 -5.47 15.51 5.27
CA LYS A 117 -6.52 16.35 5.86
C LYS A 117 -6.91 15.95 7.29
N PHE A 118 -6.68 14.69 7.67
CA PHE A 118 -6.96 14.20 9.02
C PHE A 118 -5.79 14.38 9.99
N ILE A 119 -4.64 14.87 9.52
CA ILE A 119 -3.44 15.07 10.32
C ILE A 119 -3.39 16.54 10.78
N ALA A 120 -3.17 16.76 12.07
CA ALA A 120 -2.96 18.08 12.63
C ALA A 120 -1.81 18.80 11.92
N ASN A 121 -1.94 20.11 11.73
CA ASN A 121 -0.93 20.95 11.09
C ASN A 121 0.33 21.07 11.97
N GLN A 122 1.12 20.00 12.02
CA GLN A 122 2.53 20.01 12.36
C GLN A 122 3.25 19.92 11.02
N SER A 123 3.95 20.98 10.64
CA SER A 123 4.45 21.22 9.27
C SER A 123 5.28 20.07 8.68
N ASP A 124 5.85 19.19 9.51
CA ASP A 124 6.88 18.25 9.06
C ASP A 124 6.43 16.77 9.08
N LYS A 125 5.27 16.45 9.68
CA LYS A 125 4.82 15.07 9.94
C LYS A 125 3.65 14.59 9.08
N LYS A 126 3.54 15.14 7.88
CA LYS A 126 2.58 14.68 6.87
C LYS A 126 3.18 13.54 6.06
N LEU A 127 2.31 12.67 5.55
CA LEU A 127 2.70 11.72 4.52
C LEU A 127 3.06 12.49 3.26
N ILE A 128 4.16 12.11 2.63
CA ILE A 128 4.57 12.65 1.33
C ILE A 128 4.70 11.47 0.38
N VAL A 129 4.21 11.64 -0.83
CA VAL A 129 4.47 10.73 -1.93
C VAL A 129 4.91 11.53 -3.14
N GLU A 130 6.02 11.09 -3.74
CA GLU A 130 6.58 11.68 -4.94
C GLU A 130 7.06 10.55 -5.86
N GLN A 131 7.14 10.81 -7.15
CA GLN A 131 7.78 9.89 -8.09
C GLN A 131 9.01 10.55 -8.68
N GLN A 132 10.17 9.94 -8.46
CA GLN A 132 11.44 10.39 -9.03
C GLN A 132 12.13 9.21 -9.71
N ASN A 133 12.39 9.35 -11.01
CA ASN A 133 12.93 8.29 -11.85
C ASN A 133 12.08 7.00 -11.74
N GLU A 134 12.71 5.90 -11.32
CA GLU A 134 12.10 4.58 -11.17
C GLU A 134 11.60 4.31 -9.73
N LEU A 135 11.66 5.30 -8.83
CA LEU A 135 11.24 5.16 -7.44
C LEU A 135 9.94 5.93 -7.17
N ILE A 136 9.05 5.27 -6.44
CA ILE A 136 7.99 5.95 -5.69
C ILE A 136 8.57 6.25 -4.32
N ILE A 137 8.79 7.53 -4.02
CA ILE A 137 9.32 8.01 -2.76
C ILE A 137 8.15 8.23 -1.80
N VAL A 138 8.20 7.64 -0.62
CA VAL A 138 7.16 7.77 0.41
C VAL A 138 7.82 8.18 1.72
N LYS A 139 7.41 9.32 2.29
CA LYS A 139 7.73 9.68 3.68
C LYS A 139 6.58 9.27 4.59
N ASP A 140 6.87 8.48 5.61
CA ASP A 140 5.87 8.06 6.59
C ASP A 140 5.57 9.13 7.67
N LEU A 141 4.67 8.83 8.60
CA LEU A 141 4.29 9.74 9.70
C LEU A 141 5.37 9.92 10.78
N VAL A 142 6.37 9.05 10.80
CA VAL A 142 7.52 9.11 11.73
C VAL A 142 8.65 9.95 11.13
N GLY A 143 8.64 10.14 9.80
CA GLY A 143 9.60 10.93 9.05
C GLY A 143 10.60 10.08 8.26
N THR A 144 10.48 8.75 8.30
CA THR A 144 11.34 7.86 7.51
C THR A 144 10.95 7.96 6.04
N VAL A 145 11.96 8.01 5.17
CA VAL A 145 11.78 8.14 3.72
C VAL A 145 12.16 6.83 3.05
N TYR A 146 11.19 6.23 2.36
CA TYR A 146 11.34 4.98 1.63
C TYR A 146 11.28 5.22 0.13
N GLY A 147 12.03 4.42 -0.62
CA GLY A 147 11.97 4.32 -2.07
C GLY A 147 11.40 2.97 -2.46
N LEU A 148 10.25 2.96 -3.12
CA LEU A 148 9.62 1.75 -3.64
C LEU A 148 9.96 1.61 -5.12
N TRP A 149 10.81 0.64 -5.45
CA TRP A 149 11.13 0.30 -6.83
C TRP A 149 10.20 -0.80 -7.32
N VAL A 150 9.15 -0.42 -8.03
CA VAL A 150 8.21 -1.37 -8.65
C VAL A 150 8.72 -1.72 -10.05
N PHE A 151 8.85 -3.03 -10.30
CA PHE A 151 9.50 -3.57 -11.51
C PHE A 151 8.74 -3.21 -12.80
N ASP A 152 7.42 -3.40 -12.81
CA ASP A 152 6.60 -3.03 -13.96
C ASP A 152 6.30 -1.53 -13.93
N SER A 153 6.61 -0.84 -15.03
CA SER A 153 6.49 0.62 -15.11
C SER A 153 5.05 1.11 -15.11
N LYS A 154 4.11 0.34 -15.66
CA LYS A 154 2.67 0.67 -15.64
C LYS A 154 2.12 0.51 -14.24
N ASP A 155 2.50 -0.58 -13.57
CA ASP A 155 2.14 -0.80 -12.18
C ASP A 155 2.70 0.30 -11.27
N ARG A 156 3.94 0.71 -11.51
CA ARG A 156 4.59 1.81 -10.76
C ARG A 156 3.82 3.12 -10.89
N GLU A 157 3.47 3.52 -12.12
CA GLU A 157 2.69 4.73 -12.37
C GLU A 157 1.31 4.66 -11.71
N MET A 158 0.66 3.50 -11.76
CA MET A 158 -0.67 3.33 -11.15
C MET A 158 -0.61 3.37 -9.62
N ILE A 159 0.36 2.70 -9.00
CA ILE A 159 0.56 2.73 -7.55
C ILE A 159 0.84 4.16 -7.09
N TYR A 160 1.71 4.89 -7.78
CA TYR A 160 1.98 6.29 -7.47
C TYR A 160 0.70 7.13 -7.48
N LYS A 161 -0.08 7.07 -8.57
CA LYS A 161 -1.34 7.82 -8.69
C LYS A 161 -2.34 7.47 -7.59
N MET A 162 -2.46 6.19 -7.24
CA MET A 162 -3.35 5.77 -6.15
C MET A 162 -2.87 6.25 -4.78
N LEU A 163 -1.56 6.21 -4.51
CA LEU A 163 -1.01 6.72 -3.27
C LEU A 163 -1.18 8.23 -3.14
N ASP A 164 -0.91 8.97 -4.21
CA ASP A 164 -1.13 10.41 -4.28
C ASP A 164 -2.59 10.75 -3.98
N TYR A 165 -3.53 10.02 -4.58
CA TYR A 165 -4.96 10.15 -4.28
C TYR A 165 -5.29 9.83 -2.82
N CYS A 166 -4.78 8.72 -2.27
CA CYS A 166 -5.03 8.31 -0.89
C CYS A 166 -4.46 9.29 0.15
N ILE A 167 -3.41 10.03 -0.19
CA ILE A 167 -2.70 10.92 0.74
C ILE A 167 -3.22 12.36 0.63
N ASN A 168 -3.48 12.85 -0.58
CA ASN A 168 -3.70 14.28 -0.85
C ASN A 168 -5.16 14.71 -1.05
N GLN A 169 -6.13 13.78 -1.00
CA GLN A 169 -7.57 14.08 -1.13
C GLN A 169 -8.30 14.16 0.22
#